data_AF-G4QNP7-F1
#
_entry.id   AF-G4QNP7-F1
#
_cell.length_a   1.000
_cell.length_b   1.000
_cell.length_c   1.000
_cell.angle_alpha   90.00
_cell.angle_beta   90.00
_cell.angle_gamma   90.00
#
_symmetry.space_group_name_H-M   'P 1'
#
loop_
_entity.id
_entity.type
_entity.pdbx_description
1 polymer ?
#
loop_
_entity_poly.entity_id
_entity_poly.type
_entity_poly.pdbx_seq_one_letter_code
_entity_poly.pdbx_strand_id
1 'polypeptide(L)'
;MQKNQQKNKNKGFTLIELIIVIVILGILAVVAAPRFINVSSDAKIAALKGMGGAITSASQLVYAKAIVQGVDNLATGFVDLDGDGVTDIETRFGYPSGSRENGVSKVMDSSFITEWTWSTNFARTRFYLTTAAIGGRSNVYVNFTHISPTNCYLIYDRATSLGASPSIEYVTSGC
;
A
#
# COMPACT_ATOMS: atom_id res chain seq x y z
N MET A 1 -43.31 -60.70 -14.38
CA MET A 1 -42.35 -59.76 -13.76
C MET A 1 -43.00 -58.37 -13.70
N GLN A 2 -43.55 -57.96 -12.56
CA GLN A 2 -44.11 -56.61 -12.38
C GLN A 2 -43.00 -55.67 -11.88
N LYS A 3 -42.68 -54.62 -12.64
CA LYS A 3 -41.74 -53.57 -12.22
C LYS A 3 -42.49 -52.54 -11.37
N ASN A 4 -42.16 -52.47 -10.09
CA ASN A 4 -42.62 -51.39 -9.19
C ASN A 4 -41.99 -50.06 -9.62
N GLN A 5 -42.80 -49.14 -10.13
CA GLN A 5 -42.38 -47.76 -10.34
C GLN A 5 -42.52 -46.96 -9.03
N GLN A 6 -41.38 -46.64 -8.41
CA GLN A 6 -41.32 -45.64 -7.35
C GLN A 6 -41.64 -44.25 -7.93
N LYS A 7 -42.82 -43.71 -7.60
CA LYS A 7 -43.16 -42.30 -7.85
C LYS A 7 -42.29 -41.42 -6.95
N ASN A 8 -41.26 -40.79 -7.52
CA ASN A 8 -40.56 -39.69 -6.87
C ASN A 8 -41.55 -38.54 -6.64
N LYS A 9 -41.96 -38.33 -5.39
CA LYS A 9 -42.71 -37.15 -4.97
C LYS A 9 -41.74 -35.97 -4.94
N ASN A 10 -41.62 -35.28 -6.05
CA ASN A 10 -40.94 -33.98 -6.08
C ASN A 10 -41.76 -33.02 -5.24
N LYS A 11 -41.36 -32.83 -3.97
CA LYS A 11 -41.88 -31.76 -3.12
C LYS A 11 -41.36 -30.44 -3.69
N GLY A 12 -42.23 -29.66 -4.33
CA GLY A 12 -41.90 -28.29 -4.73
C GLY A 12 -41.72 -27.42 -3.50
N PHE A 13 -40.80 -26.44 -3.59
CA PHE A 13 -40.65 -25.38 -2.59
C PHE A 13 -41.95 -24.58 -2.46
N THR A 14 -42.32 -24.20 -1.24
CA THR A 14 -43.49 -23.35 -1.03
C THR A 14 -43.16 -21.89 -1.35
N LEU A 15 -44.13 -21.12 -1.86
CA LEU A 15 -43.94 -19.68 -2.10
C LEU A 15 -43.55 -18.93 -0.82
N ILE A 16 -44.08 -19.37 0.33
CA ILE A 16 -43.77 -18.78 1.63
C ILE A 16 -42.33 -19.04 2.07
N GLU A 17 -41.77 -20.23 1.82
CA GLU A 17 -40.35 -20.50 2.10
C GLU A 17 -39.45 -19.55 1.30
N LEU A 18 -39.75 -19.34 0.02
CA LEU A 18 -38.94 -18.43 -0.80
C LEU A 18 -39.03 -16.99 -0.29
N ILE A 19 -40.22 -16.54 0.11
CA ILE A 19 -40.44 -15.19 0.66
C ILE A 19 -39.68 -15.02 1.98
N ILE A 20 -39.73 -16.00 2.88
CA ILE A 20 -39.03 -15.91 4.18
C ILE A 20 -37.52 -15.83 3.97
N VAL A 21 -36.97 -16.59 3.02
CA VAL A 21 -35.53 -16.56 2.70
C VAL A 21 -35.10 -15.17 2.22
N ILE A 22 -35.82 -14.56 1.27
CA ILE A 22 -35.45 -13.22 0.77
C ILE A 22 -35.61 -12.14 1.86
N VAL A 23 -36.59 -12.28 2.76
CA VAL A 23 -36.78 -11.35 3.89
C VAL A 23 -35.62 -11.46 4.88
N ILE A 24 -35.21 -12.67 5.25
CA ILE A 24 -34.07 -12.90 6.14
C ILE A 24 -32.78 -12.36 5.51
N LEU A 25 -32.53 -12.66 4.22
CA LEU A 25 -31.38 -12.13 3.50
C LEU A 25 -31.40 -10.60 3.41
N GLY A 26 -32.58 -10.00 3.25
CA GLY A 26 -32.76 -8.55 3.26
C GLY A 26 -32.37 -7.90 4.59
N ILE A 27 -32.78 -8.48 5.71
CA ILE A 27 -32.43 -7.98 7.06
C ILE A 27 -30.91 -8.10 7.30
N LEU A 28 -30.33 -9.26 6.97
CA LEU A 28 -28.89 -9.49 7.11
C LEU A 28 -28.07 -8.52 6.28
N ALA A 29 -28.50 -8.22 5.05
CA ALA A 29 -27.82 -7.27 4.17
C ALA A 29 -27.79 -5.84 4.75
N VAL A 30 -28.92 -5.36 5.29
CA VAL A 30 -29.02 -4.00 5.87
C VAL A 30 -28.13 -3.85 7.11
N VAL A 31 -28.05 -4.88 7.97
CA VAL A 31 -27.23 -4.83 9.18
C VAL A 31 -25.73 -4.99 8.87
N ALA A 32 -25.38 -5.80 7.87
CA ALA A 32 -23.98 -6.06 7.51
C ALA A 32 -23.33 -4.94 6.69
N ALA A 33 -24.09 -4.26 5.81
CA ALA A 33 -23.55 -3.27 4.88
C ALA A 33 -22.74 -2.13 5.56
N PRO A 34 -23.19 -1.50 6.66
CA PRO A 34 -22.42 -0.43 7.31
C PRO A 34 -21.09 -0.91 7.88
N ARG A 35 -21.04 -2.13 8.43
CA ARG A 35 -19.80 -2.70 8.98
C ARG A 35 -18.79 -3.04 7.88
N PHE A 36 -19.24 -3.56 6.76
CA PHE A 36 -18.37 -3.93 5.64
C PHE A 36 -17.66 -2.72 5.01
N ILE A 37 -18.35 -1.58 4.92
CA ILE A 37 -17.77 -0.32 4.41
C ILE A 37 -16.63 0.16 5.33
N ASN A 38 -16.83 0.16 6.65
CA ASN A 38 -15.81 0.62 7.61
C ASN A 38 -14.58 -0.30 7.64
N VAL A 39 -14.76 -1.62 7.60
CA VAL A 39 -13.65 -2.59 7.55
C VAL A 39 -12.77 -2.36 6.33
N SER A 40 -13.37 -1.98 5.20
CA SER A 40 -12.62 -1.71 3.97
C SER A 40 -11.74 -0.46 4.10
N SER A 41 -12.23 0.60 4.75
CA SER A 41 -11.43 1.82 5.03
C SER A 41 -10.30 1.51 6.01
N ASP A 42 -10.62 0.84 7.12
CA ASP A 42 -9.64 0.47 8.14
C ASP A 42 -8.53 -0.43 7.58
N ALA A 43 -8.87 -1.36 6.70
CA ALA A 43 -7.91 -2.24 6.03
C ALA A 43 -6.92 -1.44 5.15
N LYS A 44 -7.40 -0.43 4.40
CA LYS A 44 -6.52 0.43 3.59
C LYS A 44 -5.59 1.27 4.46
N ILE A 45 -6.13 1.84 5.55
CA ILE A 45 -5.33 2.62 6.51
C ILE A 45 -4.27 1.73 7.16
N ALA A 46 -4.63 0.50 7.55
CA ALA A 46 -3.70 -0.47 8.11
C ALA A 46 -2.60 -0.84 7.10
N ALA A 47 -2.95 -1.07 5.82
CA ALA A 47 -1.98 -1.32 4.77
C ALA A 47 -1.00 -0.14 4.59
N LEU A 48 -1.51 1.09 4.52
CA LEU A 48 -0.68 2.31 4.45
C LEU A 48 0.28 2.43 5.64
N LYS A 49 -0.23 2.23 6.86
CA LYS A 49 0.60 2.27 8.08
C LYS A 49 1.64 1.18 8.10
N GLY A 50 1.28 -0.05 7.72
CA GLY A 50 2.20 -1.17 7.58
C GLY A 50 3.32 -0.85 6.59
N MET A 51 2.97 -0.27 5.44
CA MET A 51 3.97 0.18 4.47
C MET A 51 4.87 1.29 5.01
N GLY A 52 4.30 2.28 5.70
CA GLY A 52 5.11 3.33 6.33
C GLY A 52 6.11 2.75 7.34
N GLY A 53 5.71 1.80 8.17
CA GLY A 53 6.61 1.08 9.07
C GLY A 53 7.72 0.31 8.35
N ALA A 54 7.41 -0.30 7.20
CA ALA A 54 8.40 -0.95 6.35
C ALA A 54 9.40 0.05 5.77
N ILE A 55 8.94 1.21 5.27
CA ILE A 55 9.82 2.30 4.77
C ILE A 55 10.73 2.78 5.88
N THR A 56 10.20 3.04 7.08
CA THR A 56 11.01 3.48 8.21
C THR A 56 12.09 2.46 8.54
N SER A 57 11.72 1.19 8.64
CA SER A 57 12.66 0.11 8.96
C SER A 57 13.75 -0.03 7.90
N ALA A 58 13.37 -0.01 6.63
CA ALA A 58 14.32 -0.13 5.53
C ALA A 58 15.21 1.12 5.40
N SER A 59 14.68 2.32 5.69
CA SER A 59 15.47 3.55 5.74
C SER A 59 16.55 3.50 6.82
N GLN A 60 16.28 2.87 7.97
CA GLN A 60 17.28 2.66 9.01
C GLN A 60 18.37 1.66 8.58
N LEU A 61 18.01 0.63 7.81
CA LEU A 61 19.00 -0.31 7.25
C LEU A 61 19.92 0.39 6.25
N VAL A 62 19.35 1.21 5.35
CA VAL A 62 20.14 2.02 4.40
C VAL A 62 21.05 2.98 5.16
N TYR A 63 20.56 3.63 6.21
CA TYR A 63 21.37 4.52 7.06
C TYR A 63 22.53 3.79 7.73
N ALA A 64 22.29 2.60 8.30
CA ALA A 64 23.35 1.78 8.88
C ALA A 64 24.42 1.43 7.84
N LYS A 65 24.02 1.06 6.62
CA LYS A 65 24.94 0.79 5.53
C LYS A 65 25.71 2.05 5.09
N ALA A 66 25.04 3.20 5.06
CA ALA A 66 25.67 4.48 4.75
C ALA A 66 26.78 4.83 5.76
N ILE A 67 26.59 4.55 7.05
CA ILE A 67 27.63 4.74 8.07
C ILE A 67 28.83 3.83 7.79
N VAL A 68 28.58 2.55 7.49
CA VAL A 68 29.65 1.58 7.20
C VAL A 68 30.46 2.01 5.97
N GLN A 69 29.80 2.60 4.97
CA GLN A 69 30.45 3.11 3.76
C GLN A 69 30.97 4.55 3.91
N GLY A 70 30.76 5.21 5.06
CA GLY A 70 31.23 6.57 5.32
C GLY A 70 30.55 7.66 4.49
N VAL A 71 29.31 7.42 4.04
CA VAL A 71 28.52 8.36 3.22
C VAL A 71 27.32 8.95 3.96
N ASP A 72 27.18 8.67 5.25
CA ASP A 72 26.06 9.10 6.09
C ASP A 72 26.04 10.61 6.35
N ASN A 73 27.17 11.29 6.24
CA ASN A 73 27.28 12.73 6.44
C ASN A 73 27.10 13.58 5.16
N LEU A 74 26.96 12.92 4.01
CA LEU A 74 26.92 13.61 2.72
C LEU A 74 25.53 14.17 2.43
N ALA A 75 25.49 15.41 1.92
CA ALA A 75 24.24 16.03 1.46
C ALA A 75 23.59 15.26 0.31
N THR A 76 24.38 14.55 -0.51
CA THR A 76 23.95 13.50 -1.43
C THR A 76 24.99 12.40 -1.36
N GLY A 77 24.57 11.18 -1.05
CA GLY A 77 25.42 9.99 -1.03
C GLY A 77 24.84 8.88 -1.89
N PHE A 78 25.61 7.81 -2.05
CA PHE A 78 25.14 6.60 -2.72
C PHE A 78 25.60 5.39 -1.92
N VAL A 79 24.68 4.46 -1.71
CA VAL A 79 24.91 3.22 -0.97
C VAL A 79 24.82 2.05 -1.94
N ASP A 80 25.84 1.20 -1.90
CA ASP A 80 25.85 -0.14 -2.51
C ASP A 80 25.36 -1.13 -1.45
N LEU A 81 24.17 -1.72 -1.62
CA LEU A 81 23.53 -2.57 -0.62
C LEU A 81 24.11 -3.98 -0.61
N ASP A 82 24.34 -4.57 -1.78
CA ASP A 82 24.72 -5.97 -1.94
C ASP A 82 26.25 -6.21 -2.03
N GLY A 83 27.03 -5.14 -2.17
CA GLY A 83 28.49 -5.17 -2.21
C GLY A 83 29.05 -5.56 -3.58
N ASP A 84 28.27 -5.46 -4.66
CA ASP A 84 28.72 -5.78 -6.01
C ASP A 84 29.60 -4.69 -6.64
N GLY A 85 29.77 -3.55 -5.95
CA GLY A 85 30.55 -2.40 -6.41
C GLY A 85 29.76 -1.41 -7.26
N VAL A 86 28.45 -1.63 -7.45
CA VAL A 86 27.50 -0.74 -8.10
C VAL A 86 26.64 -0.08 -7.03
N THR A 87 26.38 1.22 -7.17
CA THR A 87 25.54 1.94 -6.22
C THR A 87 24.06 1.69 -6.48
N ASP A 88 23.31 1.32 -5.45
CA ASP A 88 21.87 1.02 -5.54
C ASP A 88 21.00 2.22 -5.15
N ILE A 89 21.29 2.82 -4.00
CA ILE A 89 20.40 3.80 -3.36
C ILE A 89 21.08 5.15 -3.22
N GLU A 90 20.51 6.18 -3.83
CA GLU A 90 20.80 7.59 -3.57
C GLU A 90 20.28 7.96 -2.18
N THR A 91 21.17 8.49 -1.34
CA THR A 91 20.88 8.92 0.02
C THR A 91 20.99 10.44 0.21
N ARG A 92 20.31 10.96 1.24
CA ARG A 92 20.47 12.29 1.81
C ARG A 92 20.81 12.12 3.28
N PHE A 93 22.01 12.54 3.68
CA PHE A 93 22.48 12.39 5.05
C PHE A 93 22.30 10.94 5.56
N GLY A 94 22.69 9.98 4.69
CA GLY A 94 22.63 8.54 4.94
C GLY A 94 21.26 7.88 4.76
N TYR A 95 20.16 8.62 4.73
CA TYR A 95 18.81 8.06 4.53
C TYR A 95 18.39 8.03 3.07
N PRO A 96 17.48 7.14 2.63
CA PRO A 96 17.00 7.12 1.25
C PRO A 96 16.47 8.49 0.80
N SER A 97 16.89 8.92 -0.38
CA SER A 97 16.43 10.16 -1.00
C SER A 97 15.02 10.03 -1.59
N GLY A 98 14.42 11.15 -2.00
CA GLY A 98 13.21 11.15 -2.84
C GLY A 98 13.49 10.97 -4.34
N SER A 99 14.67 10.47 -4.72
CA SER A 99 15.03 10.26 -6.12
C SER A 99 14.09 9.26 -6.80
N ARG A 100 13.72 9.54 -8.05
CA ARG A 100 12.79 8.68 -8.81
C ARG A 100 13.41 7.33 -9.14
N GLU A 101 14.68 7.37 -9.50
CA GLU A 101 15.40 6.22 -10.02
C GLU A 101 16.02 5.41 -8.90
N ASN A 102 16.69 6.09 -7.96
CA ASN A 102 17.53 5.43 -6.94
C ASN A 102 17.14 5.83 -5.51
N GLY A 103 15.93 6.37 -5.28
CA GLY A 103 15.53 6.84 -3.95
C GLY A 103 14.86 5.76 -3.11
N VAL A 104 13.99 6.21 -2.20
CA VAL A 104 13.16 5.34 -1.34
C VAL A 104 12.36 4.32 -2.15
N SER A 105 12.00 4.62 -3.40
CA SER A 105 11.31 3.71 -4.32
C SER A 105 12.08 2.39 -4.56
N LYS A 106 13.41 2.43 -4.56
CA LYS A 106 14.26 1.25 -4.79
C LYS A 106 14.51 0.41 -3.55
N VAL A 107 14.32 0.99 -2.38
CA VAL A 107 14.43 0.30 -1.09
C VAL A 107 13.26 -0.66 -0.87
N MET A 108 12.18 -0.50 -1.65
CA MET A 108 10.97 -1.31 -1.57
C MET A 108 11.02 -2.46 -2.58
N ASP A 109 10.65 -3.66 -2.13
CA ASP A 109 10.74 -4.93 -2.88
C ASP A 109 9.94 -4.92 -4.19
N SER A 110 10.26 -5.83 -5.11
CA SER A 110 9.54 -6.12 -6.35
C SER A 110 8.02 -6.38 -6.21
N SER A 111 7.52 -6.82 -5.06
CA SER A 111 6.07 -6.92 -4.79
C SER A 111 5.37 -5.56 -4.67
N PHE A 112 6.13 -4.50 -4.37
CA PHE A 112 5.67 -3.13 -4.25
C PHE A 112 5.09 -2.60 -5.55
N ILE A 113 5.76 -2.88 -6.68
CA ILE A 113 5.36 -2.33 -7.96
C ILE A 113 3.98 -2.84 -8.37
N THR A 114 3.59 -4.07 -8.04
CA THR A 114 2.27 -4.58 -8.46
C THR A 114 1.11 -4.01 -7.65
N GLU A 115 1.33 -3.65 -6.38
CA GLU A 115 0.25 -3.32 -5.45
C GLU A 115 0.15 -1.83 -5.10
N TRP A 116 1.15 -1.03 -5.51
CA TRP A 116 1.26 0.35 -5.09
C TRP A 116 1.45 1.33 -6.26
N THR A 117 0.93 2.53 -6.06
CA THR A 117 1.10 3.69 -6.95
C THR A 117 1.91 4.74 -6.20
N TRP A 118 2.96 5.27 -6.84
CA TRP A 118 3.82 6.24 -6.19
C TRP A 118 4.18 7.44 -7.06
N SER A 119 4.56 8.53 -6.40
CA SER A 119 4.99 9.77 -7.02
C SER A 119 6.06 10.46 -6.18
N THR A 120 6.67 11.50 -6.73
CA THR A 120 7.51 12.43 -5.98
C THR A 120 7.23 13.84 -6.44
N ASN A 121 7.42 14.82 -5.55
CA ASN A 121 7.39 16.21 -5.95
C ASN A 121 8.60 16.56 -6.86
N PHE A 122 8.52 17.70 -7.53
CA PHE A 122 9.58 18.16 -8.45
C PHE A 122 10.95 18.29 -7.77
N ALA A 123 10.97 18.80 -6.54
CA ALA A 123 12.19 18.96 -5.74
C ALA A 123 12.75 17.64 -5.17
N ARG A 124 12.04 16.51 -5.36
CA ARG A 124 12.41 15.18 -4.85
C ARG A 124 12.63 15.15 -3.34
N THR A 125 11.93 16.02 -2.61
CA THR A 125 11.95 16.10 -1.14
C THR A 125 10.85 15.25 -0.50
N ARG A 126 9.76 15.03 -1.24
CA ARG A 126 8.59 14.28 -0.81
C ARG A 126 8.27 13.16 -1.77
N PHE A 127 8.15 11.96 -1.21
CA PHE A 127 7.65 10.79 -1.89
C PHE A 127 6.22 10.51 -1.45
N TYR A 128 5.35 10.18 -2.38
CA TYR A 128 3.92 9.92 -2.13
C TYR A 128 3.59 8.50 -2.53
N LEU A 129 2.77 7.84 -1.73
CA LEU A 129 2.44 6.44 -1.95
C LEU A 129 0.99 6.14 -1.59
N THR A 130 0.28 5.49 -2.50
CA THR A 130 -1.05 4.94 -2.28
C THR A 130 -1.13 3.53 -2.85
N THR A 131 -2.17 2.79 -2.50
CA THR A 131 -2.41 1.47 -3.08
C THR A 131 -2.84 1.61 -4.55
N ALA A 132 -2.45 0.66 -5.40
CA ALA A 132 -2.83 0.64 -6.82
C ALA A 132 -4.35 0.53 -7.01
N ALA A 133 -5.05 -0.11 -6.07
CA ALA A 133 -6.51 -0.19 -6.04
C ALA A 133 -7.18 1.19 -5.95
N ILE A 134 -6.50 2.18 -5.37
CA ILE A 134 -7.02 3.55 -5.19
C ILE A 134 -6.42 4.50 -6.23
N GLY A 135 -5.11 4.40 -6.50
CA GLY A 135 -4.41 5.24 -7.48
C GLY A 135 -4.66 4.87 -8.94
N GLY A 136 -5.30 3.73 -9.21
CA GLY A 136 -5.74 3.28 -10.54
C GLY A 136 -4.62 2.87 -11.50
N ARG A 137 -3.36 2.79 -11.02
CA ARG A 137 -2.19 2.39 -11.81
C ARG A 137 -1.24 1.55 -10.99
N SER A 138 -0.98 0.33 -11.45
CA SER A 138 0.03 -0.57 -10.89
C SER A 138 1.35 -0.40 -11.64
N ASN A 139 2.47 -0.47 -10.93
CA ASN A 139 3.83 -0.61 -11.46
C ASN A 139 4.37 0.59 -12.26
N VAL A 140 3.96 1.82 -11.91
CA VAL A 140 4.48 3.01 -12.61
C VAL A 140 4.61 4.19 -11.65
N TYR A 141 5.66 4.98 -11.86
CA TYR A 141 5.69 6.36 -11.43
C TYR A 141 4.50 7.12 -12.04
N VAL A 142 3.69 7.78 -11.21
CA VAL A 142 2.60 8.64 -11.68
C VAL A 142 2.85 10.09 -11.30
N ASN A 143 2.18 11.00 -12.00
CA ASN A 143 2.08 12.38 -11.53
C ASN A 143 1.25 12.42 -10.23
N PHE A 144 1.62 13.31 -9.32
CA PHE A 144 0.94 13.46 -8.02
C PHE A 144 -0.57 13.73 -8.16
N THR A 145 -1.02 14.25 -9.30
CA THR A 145 -2.43 14.43 -9.66
C THR A 145 -3.26 13.15 -9.65
N HIS A 146 -2.64 11.97 -9.72
CA HIS A 146 -3.34 10.68 -9.59
C HIS A 146 -3.49 10.23 -8.12
N ILE A 147 -2.66 10.75 -7.23
CA ILE A 147 -2.63 10.35 -5.82
C ILE A 147 -3.39 11.35 -4.96
N SER A 148 -3.17 12.66 -5.16
CA SER A 148 -3.77 13.72 -4.34
C SER A 148 -5.29 13.65 -4.22
N PRO A 149 -6.08 13.41 -5.31
CA PRO A 149 -7.54 13.39 -5.20
C PRO A 149 -8.09 12.23 -4.37
N THR A 150 -7.27 11.19 -4.14
CA THR A 150 -7.69 10.00 -3.39
C THR A 150 -7.84 10.27 -1.90
N ASN A 151 -7.13 11.28 -1.38
CA ASN A 151 -7.02 11.54 0.07
C ASN A 151 -6.68 10.28 0.91
N CYS A 152 -6.06 9.27 0.30
CA CYS A 152 -5.67 8.02 0.94
C CYS A 152 -4.25 7.65 0.51
N TYR A 153 -3.26 8.27 1.14
CA TYR A 153 -1.85 8.08 0.79
C TYR A 153 -0.94 8.40 1.97
N LEU A 154 0.28 7.89 1.93
CA LEU A 154 1.34 8.30 2.84
C LEU A 154 2.33 9.23 2.11
N ILE A 155 3.01 10.05 2.91
CA ILE A 155 4.04 10.97 2.47
C ILE A 155 5.32 10.59 3.21
N TYR A 156 6.41 10.38 2.49
CA TYR A 156 7.75 10.27 3.05
C TYR A 156 8.52 11.55 2.76
N ASP A 157 8.89 12.27 3.82
CA ASP A 157 9.77 13.43 3.78
C ASP A 157 11.20 12.97 4.06
N ARG A 158 12.09 13.18 3.08
CA ARG A 158 13.50 12.79 3.22
C ARG A 158 14.21 13.65 4.27
N ALA A 159 15.36 13.15 4.77
CA ALA A 159 16.27 13.94 5.59
C ALA A 159 16.72 15.25 4.88
N THR A 160 16.67 16.37 5.59
CA THR A 160 16.98 17.72 5.06
C THR A 160 18.30 18.29 5.57
N SER A 161 18.84 17.76 6.66
CA SER A 161 20.12 18.15 7.24
C SER A 161 20.81 16.97 7.92
N LEU A 162 22.10 17.13 8.22
CA LEU A 162 22.84 16.16 9.01
C LEU A 162 22.16 15.95 10.38
N GLY A 163 21.95 14.69 10.77
CA GLY A 163 21.30 14.32 12.02
C GLY A 163 19.77 14.41 12.00
N ALA A 164 19.15 14.89 10.91
CA ALA A 164 17.70 14.83 10.75
C ALA A 164 17.29 13.47 10.16
N SER A 165 16.37 12.77 10.82
CA SER A 165 15.78 11.55 10.29
C SER A 165 14.62 11.87 9.33
N PRO A 166 14.34 11.00 8.35
CA PRO A 166 13.16 11.14 7.52
C PRO A 166 11.88 10.94 8.36
N SER A 167 10.78 11.54 7.91
CA SER A 167 9.46 11.43 8.56
C SER A 167 8.43 10.86 7.60
N ILE A 168 7.40 10.23 8.18
CA ILE A 168 6.25 9.72 7.42
C ILE A 168 4.98 10.36 7.95
N GLU A 169 4.20 10.91 7.04
CA GLU A 169 2.88 11.48 7.30
C GLU A 169 1.80 10.68 6.56
N TYR A 170 0.58 10.72 7.05
CA TYR A 170 -0.54 9.96 6.48
C TYR A 170 -1.72 10.89 6.20
N VAL A 171 -2.27 10.78 4.99
CA VAL A 171 -3.54 11.39 4.59
C VAL A 171 -4.54 10.26 4.39
N THR A 172 -5.56 10.19 5.25
CA THR A 172 -6.48 9.02 5.31
C THR A 172 -7.95 9.38 5.16
N SER A 173 -8.30 10.64 4.92
CA SER A 173 -9.71 11.08 4.86
C SER A 173 -10.49 10.53 3.67
N GLY A 174 -9.81 9.99 2.64
CA GLY A 174 -10.43 9.29 1.52
C GLY A 174 -10.13 7.80 1.46
N CYS A 175 -9.57 7.23 2.54
CA CYS A 175 -9.51 5.78 2.70
C CYS A 175 -10.91 5.25 3.05
#